data_AF-A0A314Y9I2-F1
#
_entry.id   AF-A0A314Y9I2-F1
#
_cell.length_a   1.000
_cell.length_b   1.000
_cell.length_c   1.000
_cell.angle_alpha   90.00
_cell.angle_beta   90.00
_cell.angle_gamma   90.00
#
_symmetry.space_group_name_H-M   'P 1'
#
loop_
_entity.id
_entity.type
_entity.pdbx_description
1 polymer ?
#
loop_
_entity_poly.entity_id
_entity_poly.type
_entity_poly.pdbx_seq_one_letter_code
_entity_poly.pdbx_strand_id
1 'polypeptide(L)'
;MPSFSEENNRALSILGAKVIETSASLRLLEKDLEISAKELNRRVSELSKVESSCAADGLRLGLHKVVRVSPKTNSTTPLVVCGAFRAIFGAIAIDVGKSDDAGSYFWGVHGGQVGGALQCKRTHSISAVRRY
;
A
#
# COMPACT_ATOMS: atom_id res chain seq x y z
N MET A 1 -5.68 -13.44 20.91
CA MET A 1 -4.45 -12.74 21.32
C MET A 1 -4.75 -11.25 21.25
N PRO A 2 -4.51 -10.46 22.32
CA PRO A 2 -4.71 -9.02 22.26
C PRO A 2 -3.67 -8.39 21.32
N SER A 3 -4.10 -7.52 20.41
CA SER A 3 -3.18 -6.63 19.69
C SER A 3 -2.52 -5.65 20.66
N PHE A 4 -1.42 -5.02 20.24
CA PHE A 4 -0.73 -4.01 21.04
C PHE A 4 -1.65 -2.84 21.48
N SER A 5 -2.68 -2.54 20.70
CA SER A 5 -3.71 -1.53 20.92
C SER A 5 -5.08 -2.06 20.45
N GLU A 6 -6.18 -1.58 21.04
CA GLU A 6 -7.54 -1.82 20.54
C GLU A 6 -7.73 -1.23 19.13
N GLU A 7 -7.21 -0.02 18.92
CA GLU A 7 -7.05 0.58 17.60
C GLU A 7 -5.80 0.02 16.93
N ASN A 8 -5.98 -1.09 16.20
CA ASN A 8 -4.92 -1.69 15.39
C ASN A 8 -5.04 -1.28 13.91
N ASN A 9 -4.02 -1.63 13.14
CA ASN A 9 -3.92 -1.22 11.74
C ASN A 9 -4.81 -2.03 10.78
N ARG A 10 -5.72 -2.89 11.26
CA ARG A 10 -6.48 -3.83 10.42
C ARG A 10 -7.31 -3.14 9.35
N ALA A 11 -8.07 -2.11 9.71
CA ALA A 11 -8.91 -1.39 8.75
C ALA A 11 -8.07 -0.70 7.65
N LEU A 12 -7.00 -0.01 8.05
CA LEU A 12 -6.06 0.62 7.13
C LEU A 12 -5.34 -0.41 6.26
N SER A 13 -5.00 -1.58 6.81
CA SER A 13 -4.36 -2.67 6.06
C SER A 13 -5.29 -3.23 4.97
N ILE A 14 -6.59 -3.38 5.26
CA ILE A 14 -7.58 -3.80 4.27
C ILE A 14 -7.70 -2.75 3.16
N LEU A 15 -7.85 -1.47 3.52
CA LEU A 15 -7.96 -0.39 2.55
C LEU A 15 -6.70 -0.31 1.67
N GLY A 16 -5.52 -0.35 2.28
CA GLY A 16 -4.26 -0.29 1.56
C GLY A 16 -4.03 -1.47 0.62
N ALA A 17 -4.51 -2.67 0.97
CA ALA A 17 -4.51 -3.80 0.04
C ALA A 17 -5.33 -3.49 -1.22
N LYS A 18 -6.50 -2.87 -1.07
CA LYS A 18 -7.35 -2.46 -2.20
C LYS A 18 -6.72 -1.34 -3.03
N VAL A 19 -6.10 -0.36 -2.38
CA VAL A 19 -5.33 0.68 -3.08
C VAL A 19 -4.21 0.06 -3.94
N ILE A 20 -3.44 -0.88 -3.38
CA ILE A 20 -2.36 -1.56 -4.10
C ILE A 20 -2.91 -2.39 -5.26
N GLU A 21 -3.95 -3.20 -5.04
CA GLU A 21 -4.58 -4.03 -6.08
C GLU A 21 -5.15 -3.19 -7.23
N THR A 22 -5.84 -2.08 -6.92
CA THR A 22 -6.37 -1.15 -7.92
C THR A 22 -5.24 -0.47 -8.70
N SER A 23 -4.22 0.04 -8.00
CA SER A 23 -3.06 0.67 -8.63
C SER A 23 -2.26 -0.29 -9.52
N ALA A 24 -2.10 -1.55 -9.07
CA ALA A 24 -1.55 -2.65 -9.85
C ALA A 24 -2.34 -2.89 -11.14
N SER A 25 -3.67 -2.97 -11.02
CA SER A 25 -4.57 -3.24 -12.13
C SER A 25 -4.53 -2.12 -13.18
N LEU A 26 -4.63 -0.86 -12.74
CA LEU A 26 -4.56 0.31 -13.61
C LEU A 26 -3.26 0.32 -14.42
N ARG A 27 -2.10 0.19 -13.74
CA ARG A 27 -0.80 0.24 -14.42
C ARG A 27 -0.57 -0.94 -15.38
N LEU A 28 -1.19 -2.10 -15.13
CA LEU A 28 -1.14 -3.24 -16.05
C LEU A 28 -2.00 -2.98 -17.29
N LEU A 29 -3.22 -2.47 -17.12
CA LEU A 29 -4.14 -2.12 -18.21
C LEU A 29 -3.62 -0.97 -19.07
N GLU A 30 -2.99 0.03 -18.47
CA GLU A 30 -2.31 1.12 -19.20
C GLU A 30 -1.22 0.62 -20.15
N LYS A 31 -0.60 -0.53 -19.84
CA LYS A 31 0.46 -1.14 -20.66
C LYS A 31 -0.09 -2.11 -21.69
N ASP A 32 -1.19 -2.78 -21.39
CA ASP A 32 -1.80 -3.80 -22.23
C ASP A 32 -3.31 -3.82 -21.98
N LEU A 33 -4.06 -3.13 -22.85
CA LEU A 33 -5.52 -3.06 -22.78
C LEU A 33 -6.20 -4.37 -23.13
N GLU A 34 -5.50 -5.28 -23.82
CA GLU A 34 -6.01 -6.58 -24.27
C GLU A 34 -5.66 -7.71 -23.29
N ILE A 35 -5.05 -7.39 -22.14
CA ILE A 35 -4.71 -8.36 -21.11
C ILE A 35 -5.96 -9.11 -20.65
N SER A 36 -5.92 -10.45 -20.73
CA SER A 36 -7.03 -11.26 -20.23
C SER A 36 -7.22 -11.05 -18.72
N ALA A 37 -8.48 -11.10 -18.25
CA ALA A 37 -8.79 -11.02 -16.83
C ALA A 37 -8.03 -12.06 -15.98
N LYS A 38 -7.81 -13.26 -16.54
CA LYS A 38 -7.01 -14.31 -15.89
C LYS A 38 -5.57 -13.88 -15.66
N GLU A 39 -4.92 -13.34 -16.69
CA GLU A 39 -3.53 -12.89 -16.61
C GLU A 39 -3.39 -11.64 -15.73
N LEU A 40 -4.35 -10.70 -15.82
CA LEU A 40 -4.42 -9.53 -14.93
C LEU A 40 -4.47 -9.96 -13.46
N ASN A 41 -5.43 -10.83 -13.10
CA ASN A 41 -5.59 -11.33 -11.73
C ASN A 41 -4.35 -12.07 -11.23
N ARG A 42 -3.69 -12.84 -12.10
CA ARG A 42 -2.42 -13.52 -11.77
C ARG A 42 -1.33 -12.51 -11.43
N ARG A 43 -1.13 -11.49 -12.26
CA ARG A 43 -0.10 -10.45 -12.04
C ARG A 43 -0.38 -9.60 -10.82
N VAL A 44 -1.63 -9.18 -10.61
CA VAL A 44 -2.04 -8.43 -9.41
C VAL A 44 -1.79 -9.26 -8.14
N SER A 45 -2.09 -10.56 -8.17
CA SER A 45 -1.86 -11.46 -7.04
C SER A 45 -0.37 -11.62 -6.69
N GLU A 46 0.52 -11.63 -7.69
CA GLU A 46 1.96 -11.68 -7.42
C GLU A 46 2.49 -10.36 -6.82
N LEU A 47 1.96 -9.21 -7.26
CA LEU A 47 2.30 -7.89 -6.71
C LEU A 47 1.74 -7.66 -5.30
N SER A 48 0.65 -8.33 -4.93
CA SER A 48 0.04 -8.22 -3.60
C SER A 48 0.44 -9.36 -2.65
N LYS A 49 1.27 -10.30 -3.12
CA LYS A 49 1.68 -11.50 -2.39
C LYS A 49 2.43 -11.14 -1.10
N VAL A 50 2.07 -11.83 -0.03
CA VAL A 50 2.57 -11.54 1.32
C VAL A 50 4.09 -11.72 1.39
N GLU A 51 4.59 -12.91 1.10
CA GLU A 51 5.99 -13.29 1.34
C GLU A 51 6.95 -12.59 0.37
N SER A 52 6.72 -12.75 -0.93
CA SER A 52 7.67 -12.37 -1.99
C SER A 52 7.58 -10.91 -2.43
N SER A 53 6.58 -10.15 -1.96
CA SER A 53 6.41 -8.76 -2.34
C SER A 53 6.18 -7.86 -1.13
N CYS A 54 4.99 -7.89 -0.55
CA CYS A 54 4.56 -6.92 0.46
C CYS A 54 5.42 -6.96 1.74
N ALA A 55 5.78 -8.16 2.22
CA ALA A 55 6.68 -8.31 3.35
C ALA A 55 8.11 -7.91 2.98
N ALA A 56 8.60 -8.28 1.80
CA ALA A 56 9.93 -7.91 1.33
C ALA A 56 10.10 -6.38 1.23
N ASP A 57 9.12 -5.68 0.68
CA ASP A 57 9.10 -4.21 0.61
C ASP A 57 9.02 -3.58 2.01
N GLY A 58 8.18 -4.13 2.89
CA GLY A 58 8.08 -3.67 4.27
C GLY A 58 9.37 -3.90 5.08
N LEU A 59 10.09 -5.00 4.83
CA LEU A 59 11.40 -5.25 5.44
C LEU A 59 12.45 -4.25 4.95
N ARG A 60 12.47 -3.96 3.64
CA ARG A 60 13.37 -2.97 3.02
C ARG A 60 13.12 -1.55 3.53
N LEU A 61 11.88 -1.21 3.86
CA LEU A 61 11.52 0.04 4.53
C LEU A 61 11.78 0.04 6.04
N GLY A 62 12.26 -1.07 6.62
CA GLY A 62 12.54 -1.17 8.05
C GLY A 62 11.29 -1.26 8.93
N LEU A 63 10.12 -1.62 8.39
CA LEU A 63 8.85 -1.60 9.13
C LEU A 63 8.85 -2.52 10.36
N HIS A 64 9.59 -3.64 10.29
CA HIS A 64 9.79 -4.55 11.42
C HIS A 64 10.41 -3.89 12.67
N LYS A 65 11.08 -2.74 12.52
CA LYS A 65 11.70 -1.99 13.61
C LYS A 65 10.77 -0.97 14.26
N VAL A 66 9.71 -0.56 13.55
CA VAL A 66 8.80 0.52 13.99
C VAL A 66 7.38 0.03 14.29
N VAL A 67 6.98 -1.11 13.73
CA VAL A 67 5.67 -1.71 13.99
C VAL A 67 5.59 -2.13 15.45
N ARG A 68 4.59 -1.59 16.16
CA ARG A 68 4.32 -1.93 17.56
C ARG A 68 3.44 -3.16 17.61
N VAL A 69 3.95 -4.21 18.23
CA VAL A 69 3.27 -5.50 18.35
C VAL A 69 3.23 -5.93 19.81
N SER A 70 2.32 -6.85 20.16
CA SER A 70 2.29 -7.40 21.51
C SER A 70 3.64 -8.08 21.82
N PRO A 71 4.07 -8.16 23.09
CA PRO A 71 5.35 -8.80 23.45
C PRO A 71 5.50 -10.26 22.98
N LYS A 72 4.38 -10.94 22.70
CA LYS A 72 4.35 -12.34 22.23
C LYS A 72 4.33 -12.46 20.69
N THR A 73 4.30 -11.35 19.98
CA THR A 73 4.22 -11.31 18.52
C THR A 73 5.59 -10.95 17.94
N ASN A 74 6.04 -11.70 16.95
CA ASN A 74 7.28 -11.39 16.25
C ASN A 74 7.01 -10.31 15.16
N SER A 75 7.67 -9.16 15.28
CA SER A 75 7.53 -8.05 14.34
C SER A 75 8.15 -8.31 12.96
N THR A 76 9.00 -9.34 12.83
CA THR A 76 9.58 -9.75 11.54
C THR A 76 8.73 -10.77 10.80
N THR A 77 7.65 -11.28 11.41
CA THR A 77 6.74 -12.21 10.73
C THR A 77 6.18 -11.56 9.45
N PRO A 78 6.24 -12.24 8.29
CA PRO A 78 5.82 -11.68 7.01
C PRO A 78 4.41 -11.09 7.00
N LEU A 79 3.45 -11.77 7.65
CA LEU A 79 2.07 -11.28 7.79
C LEU A 79 1.99 -9.96 8.57
N VAL A 80 2.81 -9.78 9.61
CA VAL A 80 2.85 -8.56 10.41
C VAL A 80 3.44 -7.41 9.61
N VAL A 81 4.59 -7.66 8.97
CA VAL A 81 5.29 -6.65 8.15
C VAL A 81 4.43 -6.25 6.95
N CYS A 82 3.84 -7.21 6.24
CA CYS A 82 2.96 -6.93 5.12
C CYS A 82 1.68 -6.21 5.56
N GLY A 83 1.12 -6.59 6.71
CA GLY A 83 -0.02 -5.89 7.30
C GLY A 83 0.28 -4.40 7.54
N ALA A 84 1.45 -4.11 8.13
CA ALA A 84 1.92 -2.75 8.35
C ALA A 84 2.21 -1.99 7.04
N PHE A 85 2.84 -2.66 6.06
CA PHE A 85 3.12 -2.09 4.74
C PHE A 85 1.83 -1.63 4.06
N ARG A 86 0.82 -2.50 3.97
CA ARG A 86 -0.49 -2.16 3.43
C ARG A 86 -1.14 -1.02 4.23
N ALA A 87 -1.05 -1.06 5.55
CA ALA A 87 -1.65 -0.03 6.40
C ALA A 87 -1.11 1.38 6.13
N ILE A 88 0.17 1.52 5.76
CA ILE A 88 0.74 2.82 5.37
C ILE A 88 0.03 3.39 4.15
N PHE A 89 -0.19 2.59 3.10
CA PHE A 89 -0.89 3.08 1.90
C PHE A 89 -2.38 3.34 2.15
N GLY A 90 -3.01 2.57 3.05
CA GLY A 90 -4.35 2.88 3.53
C GLY A 90 -4.41 4.21 4.28
N ALA A 91 -3.42 4.49 5.13
CA ALA A 91 -3.32 5.76 5.85
C ALA A 91 -3.08 6.94 4.90
N ILE A 92 -2.17 6.81 3.93
CA ILE A 92 -1.92 7.83 2.90
C ILE A 92 -3.20 8.11 2.10
N ALA A 93 -3.94 7.08 1.71
CA ALA A 93 -5.18 7.26 0.95
C ALA A 93 -6.24 8.05 1.74
N ILE A 94 -6.36 7.81 3.05
CA ILE A 94 -7.27 8.55 3.93
C ILE A 94 -6.79 9.98 4.16
N ASP A 95 -5.50 10.18 4.45
CA ASP A 95 -4.91 11.50 4.73
C ASP A 95 -4.99 12.44 3.53
N VAL A 96 -4.65 11.93 2.33
CA VAL A 96 -4.70 12.70 1.08
C VAL A 96 -6.13 12.78 0.51
N GLY A 97 -7.00 11.84 0.88
CA GLY A 97 -8.35 11.70 0.33
C GLY A 97 -8.38 11.21 -1.12
N LYS A 98 -7.27 10.64 -1.63
CA LYS A 98 -7.12 10.18 -3.01
C LYS A 98 -6.37 8.85 -3.05
N SER A 99 -7.02 7.78 -3.50
CA SER A 99 -6.42 6.45 -3.63
C SER A 99 -5.28 6.39 -4.65
N ASP A 100 -5.37 7.18 -5.71
CA ASP A 100 -4.42 7.13 -6.83
C ASP A 100 -3.05 7.70 -6.44
N ASP A 101 -3.04 8.77 -5.61
CA ASP A 101 -1.83 9.33 -5.04
C ASP A 101 -1.13 8.31 -4.13
N ALA A 102 -1.88 7.61 -3.27
CA ALA A 102 -1.36 6.51 -2.46
C ALA A 102 -0.81 5.35 -3.32
N GLY A 103 -1.49 5.03 -4.42
CA GLY A 103 -1.03 4.05 -5.41
C GLY A 103 0.29 4.43 -6.08
N SER A 104 0.51 5.73 -6.33
CA SER A 104 1.74 6.25 -6.90
C SER A 104 2.93 6.13 -5.93
N TYR A 105 2.71 6.40 -4.64
CA TYR A 105 3.72 6.14 -3.61
C TYR A 105 4.09 4.66 -3.51
N PHE A 106 3.11 3.75 -3.64
CA PHE A 106 3.38 2.31 -3.66
C PHE A 106 4.36 1.95 -4.78
N TRP A 107 4.16 2.47 -5.99
CA TRP A 107 5.05 2.20 -7.12
C TRP A 107 6.46 2.74 -6.94
N GLY A 108 6.61 3.91 -6.31
CA GLY A 108 7.93 4.47 -5.96
C GLY A 108 8.72 3.56 -5.02
N VAL A 109 8.02 2.94 -4.05
CA VAL A 109 8.64 1.96 -3.16
C VAL A 109 8.91 0.65 -3.90
N HIS A 110 7.89 0.04 -4.50
CA HIS A 110 7.92 -1.31 -5.07
C HIS A 110 8.91 -1.44 -6.25
N GLY A 111 9.11 -0.39 -7.04
CA GLY A 111 10.07 -0.36 -8.16
C GLY A 111 11.50 0.02 -7.79
N GLY A 112 11.82 0.22 -6.50
CA GLY A 112 13.17 0.56 -6.04
C GLY A 112 13.60 2.02 -6.24
N GLN A 113 12.70 2.94 -6.58
CA GLN A 113 12.99 4.38 -6.64
C GLN A 113 12.95 5.02 -5.25
N VAL A 114 13.72 4.49 -4.30
CA VAL A 114 13.91 5.12 -2.99
C VAL A 114 15.08 6.09 -3.11
N GLY A 115 14.82 7.23 -3.77
CA GLY A 115 15.81 8.31 -3.98
C GLY A 115 15.20 9.68 -4.27
N GLY A 116 13.91 9.74 -4.64
CA GLY A 116 13.16 11.00 -4.68
C GLY A 116 12.56 11.27 -3.31
N ALA A 117 13.00 12.35 -2.66
CA ALA A 117 12.38 12.83 -1.42
C ALA A 117 10.85 12.90 -1.60
N LEU A 118 10.11 12.22 -0.72
CA LEU A 118 8.67 12.43 -0.58
C LEU A 118 8.46 13.89 -0.21
N GLN A 119 8.18 14.76 -1.17
CA GLN A 119 7.68 16.08 -0.87
C GLN A 119 6.25 15.92 -0.34
N CYS A 120 6.08 16.09 0.96
CA CYS A 120 4.80 16.34 1.59
C CYS A 120 4.26 17.68 1.05
N LYS A 121 3.64 17.66 -0.13
CA LYS A 121 2.90 18.81 -0.63
C LYS A 121 1.50 18.77 -0.03
N ARG A 122 1.34 19.44 1.11
CA ARG A 122 0.03 19.91 1.58
C ARG A 122 -0.62 20.68 0.43
N THR A 123 -1.61 20.07 -0.24
CA THR A 123 -2.46 20.77 -1.20
C THR A 123 -3.90 20.66 -0.74
N HIS A 124 -4.26 21.53 0.20
CA HIS A 124 -5.62 22.05 0.25
C HIS A 124 -5.76 23.07 -0.88
N SER A 125 -6.53 22.73 -1.91
CA SER A 125 -7.37 23.70 -2.60
C SER A 125 -8.45 22.97 -3.39
N ILE A 126 -9.66 22.98 -2.84
CA ILE A 126 -10.88 22.55 -3.54
C ILE A 126 -11.10 23.57 -4.66
N SER A 127 -10.94 23.16 -5.91
CA SER A 127 -11.42 23.91 -7.06
C SER A 127 -12.67 23.24 -7.59
N ALA A 128 -13.78 23.98 -7.53
CA ALA A 128 -15.11 23.56 -7.88
C ALA A 128 -15.21 23.00 -9.31
N VAL A 129 -15.88 21.85 -9.45
CA VAL A 129 -16.32 21.34 -10.75
C VAL A 129 -17.52 22.18 -11.20
N ARG A 130 -17.31 23.07 -12.17
CA ARG A 130 -18.41 23.61 -12.98
C ARG A 130 -18.94 22.50 -13.87
N ARG A 131 -20.23 22.19 -13.69
CA ARG A 131 -21.04 21.45 -14.66
C ARG A 131 -21.06 22.22 -15.97
N TYR A 132 -20.83 21.51 -17.08
CA TYR A 132 -21.58 21.67 -18.32
C TYR A 132 -21.97 20.28 -18.79
#